data_AF-A0A1I7TG48-F1
#
_entry.id   AF-A0A1I7TG48-F1
#
_cell.length_a   1.000
_cell.length_b   1.000
_cell.length_c   1.000
_cell.angle_alpha   90.00
_cell.angle_beta   90.00
_cell.angle_gamma   90.00
#
_symmetry.space_group_name_H-M   'P 1'
#
loop_
_entity.id
_entity.type
_entity.pdbx_description
1 polymer ?
#
loop_
_entity_poly.entity_id
_entity_poly.type
_entity_poly.pdbx_seq_one_letter_code
_entity_poly.pdbx_strand_id
1 'polypeptide(L)'
;MLVTSRQNDSLLAMSEKLCKLERVNNFQVLSPKDGRTLFSARHPTVTIDKKIKKLAAERIITNKIRSAVDETLKINGENVVLRGNEQVRIDARNVNFEGMKRMVFNISRDGILHMRGRLRLGDGATSLPMSTSPSLSASLDGMRLCACAQFHHKLFIVAANKHCYTSNTFCS
;
A
#
# COMPACT_ATOMS: atom_id res chain seq x y z
N MET A 1 26.00 39.03 32.47
CA MET A 1 27.03 38.13 33.03
C MET A 1 27.15 36.91 32.11
N LEU A 2 28.25 36.79 31.36
CA LEU A 2 28.50 35.68 30.42
C LEU A 2 29.30 34.60 31.16
N VAL A 3 28.67 33.47 31.48
CA VAL A 3 29.35 32.30 32.05
C VAL A 3 29.60 31.32 30.92
N THR A 4 30.83 31.27 30.42
CA THR A 4 31.24 30.31 29.40
C THR A 4 32.06 29.20 30.03
N SER A 5 31.49 27.99 30.13
CA SER A 5 32.27 26.80 30.45
C SER A 5 32.94 26.28 29.17
N ARG A 6 34.26 26.09 29.19
CA ARG A 6 35.01 25.42 28.12
C ARG A 6 35.86 24.31 28.72
N GLN A 7 35.44 23.08 28.45
CA GLN A 7 36.32 21.98 28.06
C GLN A 7 35.49 20.99 27.19
N ASN A 8 35.66 21.13 25.88
CA ASN A 8 35.36 20.19 24.77
C ASN A 8 33.96 19.56 24.63
N ASP A 9 32.91 20.37 24.48
CA ASP A 9 31.96 20.27 23.33
C ASP A 9 30.61 20.94 23.57
N SER A 10 30.25 21.25 24.82
CA SER A 10 28.95 21.86 25.12
C SER A 10 29.09 23.37 25.42
N LEU A 11 28.26 24.19 24.78
CA LEU A 11 28.22 25.64 24.99
C LEU A 11 26.89 26.03 25.65
N LEU A 12 26.98 26.58 26.85
CA LEU A 12 25.86 27.21 27.53
C LEU A 12 25.94 28.73 27.28
N ALA A 13 24.97 29.27 26.54
CA ALA A 13 24.80 30.71 26.35
C ALA A 13 23.59 31.18 27.14
N MET A 14 23.81 32.06 28.12
CA MET A 14 22.76 32.62 28.96
C MET A 14 22.71 34.13 28.80
N SER A 15 21.59 34.64 28.29
CA SER A 15 21.25 36.06 28.23
C SER A 15 20.05 36.34 29.15
N GLU A 16 19.74 37.62 29.40
CA GLU A 16 18.65 38.02 30.32
C GLU A 16 17.27 37.43 29.96
N LYS A 17 17.06 36.97 28.72
CA LYS A 17 15.78 36.39 28.26
C LYS A 17 15.92 35.01 27.61
N LEU A 18 17.12 34.50 27.40
CA LEU A 18 17.33 33.28 26.63
C LEU A 18 18.44 32.43 27.25
N CYS A 19 18.10 31.21 27.62
CA CYS A 19 19.06 30.16 27.95
C CYS A 19 19.14 29.20 26.77
N LYS A 20 20.30 29.11 26.14
CA LYS A 20 20.56 28.28 24.96
C LYS A 20 21.69 27.30 25.26
N LEU A 21 21.41 26.02 25.07
CA LEU A 21 22.40 24.95 25.11
C LEU A 21 22.70 24.54 23.68
N GLU A 22 23.95 24.74 23.25
CA GLU A 22 24.41 24.38 21.92
C GLU A 22 25.43 23.25 22.00
N ARG A 23 25.44 22.39 20.97
CA ARG A 23 26.41 21.29 20.80
C ARG A 23 26.39 20.28 21.96
N VAL A 24 25.21 20.01 22.51
CA VAL A 24 25.03 19.05 23.59
C VAL A 24 24.52 17.72 23.04
N ASN A 25 25.34 16.67 23.10
CA ASN A 25 24.95 15.33 22.65
C ASN A 25 23.93 14.66 23.58
N ASN A 26 23.92 15.05 24.86
CA ASN A 26 23.03 14.47 25.86
C ASN A 26 22.61 15.54 26.87
N PHE A 27 21.33 15.89 26.88
CA PHE A 27 20.76 16.78 27.89
C PHE A 27 19.76 16.02 28.74
N GLN A 28 19.96 16.01 30.06
CA GLN A 28 19.08 15.36 31.03
C GLN A 28 18.89 16.27 32.24
N VAL A 29 17.65 16.35 32.73
CA VAL A 29 17.33 17.01 33.99
C VAL A 29 17.09 15.92 35.01
N LEU A 30 17.82 15.97 36.13
CA LEU A 30 17.71 15.00 37.23
C LEU A 30 17.01 15.65 38.41
N SER A 31 16.20 14.87 39.13
CA SER A 31 15.62 15.28 40.40
C SER A 31 16.72 15.33 41.47
N PRO A 32 16.85 16.43 42.23
CA PRO A 32 17.92 16.57 43.22
C PRO A 32 17.70 15.70 44.47
N LYS A 33 16.48 15.21 44.72
CA LYS A 33 16.15 14.43 45.93
C LYS A 33 16.51 12.94 45.80
N ASP A 34 16.36 12.39 44.60
CA ASP A 34 16.36 10.95 44.34
C ASP A 34 17.13 10.57 43.07
N GLY A 35 17.75 11.53 42.38
CA GLY A 35 18.59 11.29 41.19
C GLY A 35 17.82 10.80 39.96
N ARG A 36 16.49 10.72 40.03
CA ARG A 36 15.64 10.24 38.92
C ARG A 36 15.64 11.24 37.76
N THR A 37 15.69 10.74 36.52
CA THR A 37 15.60 11.58 35.32
C THR A 37 14.19 12.15 35.17
N LEU A 38 14.07 13.48 35.30
CA LEU A 38 12.84 14.24 35.07
C LEU A 38 12.64 14.58 33.59
N PHE A 39 13.72 14.77 32.85
CA PHE A 39 13.68 15.05 31.41
C PHE A 39 14.93 14.49 30.72
N SER A 40 14.79 14.01 29.49
CA SER A 40 15.91 13.58 28.64
C SER A 40 15.66 13.95 27.19
N ALA A 41 16.64 14.59 26.57
CA ALA A 41 16.60 14.95 25.15
C ALA A 41 16.99 13.78 24.21
N ARG A 42 17.38 12.60 24.74
CA ARG A 42 17.72 11.44 23.90
C ARG A 42 16.51 10.80 23.20
N HIS A 43 15.37 10.79 23.87
CA HIS A 43 14.12 10.22 23.34
C HIS A 43 12.96 11.14 23.73
N PRO A 44 12.90 12.37 23.17
CA PRO A 44 11.87 13.31 23.55
C PRO A 44 10.50 12.70 23.19
N THR A 45 9.62 12.58 24.18
CA THR A 45 8.23 12.20 23.95
C THR A 45 7.51 13.39 23.32
N VAL A 46 7.60 13.50 21.98
CA VAL A 46 6.94 14.56 21.23
C VAL A 46 5.53 14.12 20.86
N THR A 47 4.54 14.89 21.32
CA THR A 47 3.16 14.71 20.85
C THR A 47 3.03 15.40 19.50
N ILE A 48 2.67 14.64 18.46
CA ILE A 48 2.49 15.18 17.10
C ILE A 48 1.17 15.97 17.09
N ASP A 49 1.27 17.30 17.10
CA ASP A 49 0.13 18.20 16.97
C ASP A 49 -0.07 18.68 15.52
N LYS A 50 -1.12 19.47 15.29
CA LYS A 50 -1.46 20.00 13.95
C LYS A 50 -0.39 20.93 13.35
N LYS A 51 0.60 21.39 14.12
CA LYS A 51 1.65 22.30 13.65
C LYS A 51 2.80 21.53 12.99
N ILE A 52 2.97 20.25 13.31
CA ILE A 52 4.03 19.40 12.76
C ILE A 52 3.57 18.81 11.43
N LYS A 53 3.99 19.44 10.32
CA LYS A 53 3.62 19.03 8.95
C LYS A 53 4.50 17.92 8.36
N LYS A 54 5.73 17.77 8.85
CA LYS A 54 6.72 16.83 8.31
C LYS A 54 7.42 16.11 9.46
N LEU A 55 7.45 14.79 9.38
CA LEU A 55 8.19 13.93 10.29
C LEU A 55 9.33 13.29 9.48
N ALA A 56 10.56 13.53 9.91
CA ALA A 56 11.74 12.88 9.37
C ALA A 56 12.32 11.99 10.46
N ALA A 57 12.21 10.68 10.28
CA ALA A 57 12.70 9.68 11.23
C ALA A 57 13.23 8.47 10.47
N GLU A 58 14.25 7.81 11.00
CA GLU A 58 14.79 6.57 10.46
C GLU A 58 13.80 5.41 10.61
N ARG A 59 13.06 5.38 11.73
CA ARG A 59 12.06 4.34 12.02
C ARG A 59 10.83 4.93 12.69
N ILE A 60 9.65 4.58 12.16
CA ILE A 60 8.35 4.95 12.75
C ILE A 60 7.62 3.67 13.13
N ILE A 61 7.27 3.53 14.41
CA ILE A 61 6.44 2.44 14.93
C ILE A 61 5.12 3.06 15.37
N THR A 62 4.03 2.71 14.68
CA THR A 62 2.68 3.20 15.00
C THR A 62 1.66 2.11 14.74
N ASN A 63 0.58 2.13 15.52
CA ASN A 63 -0.54 1.21 15.34
C ASN A 63 -1.40 1.57 14.11
N LYS A 64 -1.34 2.82 13.66
CA LYS A 64 -2.19 3.33 12.58
C LYS A 64 -1.49 4.41 11.76
N ILE A 65 -1.60 4.28 10.44
CA ILE A 65 -1.22 5.30 9.46
C ILE A 65 -2.50 5.68 8.70
N ARG A 66 -2.82 6.97 8.62
CA ARG A 66 -4.00 7.50 7.91
C ARG A 66 -3.68 8.87 7.29
N SER A 67 -4.32 9.19 6.17
CA SER A 67 -4.36 10.57 5.66
C SER A 67 -5.39 11.40 6.42
N ALA A 68 -5.39 12.71 6.18
CA ALA A 68 -6.47 13.59 6.62
C ALA A 68 -7.77 13.29 5.85
N VAL A 69 -8.88 13.82 6.35
CA VAL A 69 -10.18 13.73 5.66
C VAL A 69 -10.05 14.43 4.31
N ASP A 70 -10.59 13.80 3.26
CA ASP A 70 -10.54 14.26 1.85
C ASP A 70 -9.13 14.34 1.23
N GLU A 71 -8.11 13.80 1.90
CA GLU A 71 -6.75 13.72 1.37
C GLU A 71 -6.35 12.26 1.06
N THR A 72 -5.60 12.09 -0.02
CA THR A 72 -5.05 10.78 -0.42
C THR A 72 -3.82 10.41 0.40
N LEU A 73 -3.81 9.21 1.00
CA LEU A 73 -2.60 8.64 1.60
C LEU A 73 -1.65 8.16 0.50
N LYS A 74 -0.53 8.85 0.31
CA LYS A 74 0.53 8.48 -0.64
C LYS A 74 1.74 7.90 0.09
N ILE A 75 2.15 6.69 -0.28
CA ILE A 75 3.36 6.01 0.23
C ILE A 75 4.31 5.83 -0.95
N ASN A 76 5.48 6.50 -0.90
CA ASN A 76 6.52 6.36 -1.91
C ASN A 76 7.75 5.72 -1.26
N GLY A 77 8.29 4.68 -1.89
CA GLY A 77 9.54 4.04 -1.48
C GLY A 77 10.00 3.06 -2.55
N GLU A 78 11.29 2.76 -2.59
CA GLU A 78 11.86 1.83 -3.57
C GLU A 78 11.42 0.38 -3.32
N ASN A 79 11.32 -0.02 -2.04
CA ASN A 79 10.98 -1.38 -1.63
C ASN A 79 9.90 -1.39 -0.55
N VAL A 80 8.66 -1.03 -0.93
CA VAL A 80 7.52 -1.03 0.00
C VAL A 80 7.02 -2.46 0.19
N VAL A 81 7.08 -2.98 1.43
CA VAL A 81 6.55 -4.29 1.79
C VAL A 81 5.42 -4.12 2.81
N LEU A 82 4.25 -4.65 2.49
CA LEU A 82 3.12 -4.73 3.42
C LEU A 82 3.05 -6.15 4.00
N ARG A 83 3.30 -6.29 5.30
CA ARG A 83 3.24 -7.57 6.01
C ARG A 83 2.28 -7.47 7.19
N GLY A 84 1.35 -8.41 7.28
CA GLY A 84 0.47 -8.59 8.43
C GLY A 84 0.79 -9.91 9.14
N ASN A 85 0.63 -9.94 10.47
CA ASN A 85 0.77 -11.18 11.25
C ASN A 85 -0.42 -12.13 11.06
N GLU A 86 -1.59 -11.59 10.72
CA GLU A 86 -2.87 -12.32 10.67
C GLU A 86 -3.59 -12.06 9.34
N GLN A 87 -2.86 -11.92 8.22
CA GLN A 87 -3.33 -11.49 6.88
C GLN A 87 -3.24 -9.97 6.64
N VAL A 88 -3.24 -9.59 5.36
CA VAL A 88 -3.40 -8.20 4.88
C VAL A 88 -4.74 -8.13 4.15
N ARG A 89 -5.66 -7.26 4.63
CA ARG A 89 -6.95 -7.00 3.97
C ARG A 89 -6.93 -5.61 3.32
N ILE A 90 -7.20 -5.56 2.02
CA ILE A 90 -7.38 -4.33 1.26
C ILE A 90 -8.87 -4.22 0.91
N ASP A 91 -9.52 -3.14 1.36
CA ASP A 91 -10.95 -2.91 1.15
C ASP A 91 -11.16 -1.52 0.53
N ALA A 92 -11.71 -1.47 -0.67
CA ALA A 92 -12.00 -0.23 -1.39
C ALA A 92 -13.04 -0.47 -2.49
N ARG A 93 -13.74 0.60 -2.90
CA ARG A 93 -14.67 0.55 -4.05
C ARG A 93 -13.95 0.16 -5.35
N ASN A 94 -12.73 0.67 -5.55
CA ASN A 94 -11.88 0.37 -6.68
C ASN A 94 -10.45 0.17 -6.19
N VAL A 95 -9.78 -0.88 -6.64
CA VAL A 95 -8.36 -1.13 -6.38
C VAL A 95 -7.67 -1.28 -7.73
N ASN A 96 -6.70 -0.42 -8.02
CA ASN A 96 -5.87 -0.52 -9.21
C ASN A 96 -4.45 -0.95 -8.77
N PHE A 97 -3.96 -2.03 -9.35
CA PHE A 97 -2.59 -2.47 -9.15
C PHE A 97 -1.86 -2.34 -10.49
N GLU A 98 -0.80 -1.53 -10.51
CA GLU A 98 -0.01 -1.28 -11.71
C GLU A 98 1.44 -1.67 -11.43
N GLY A 99 2.03 -2.47 -12.31
CA GLY A 99 3.42 -2.92 -12.18
C GLY A 99 4.11 -2.88 -13.54
N MET A 100 5.27 -2.21 -13.59
CA MET A 100 5.99 -1.98 -14.85
C MET A 100 6.49 -3.26 -15.54
N LYS A 101 6.81 -4.30 -14.76
CA LYS A 101 7.42 -5.54 -15.28
C LYS A 101 6.65 -6.79 -14.90
N ARG A 102 6.28 -6.92 -13.63
CA ARG A 102 5.66 -8.14 -13.11
C ARG A 102 4.82 -7.84 -11.87
N MET A 103 3.65 -8.45 -11.82
CA MET A 103 2.80 -8.52 -10.64
C MET A 103 2.57 -10.00 -10.32
N VAL A 104 2.82 -10.40 -9.07
CA VAL A 104 2.69 -11.79 -8.64
C VAL A 104 1.76 -11.85 -7.43
N PHE A 105 0.72 -12.66 -7.53
CA PHE A 105 -0.20 -12.94 -6.42
C PHE A 105 0.05 -14.37 -5.95
N ASN A 106 0.85 -14.52 -4.90
CA ASN A 106 1.09 -15.81 -4.27
C ASN A 106 -0.03 -16.08 -3.25
N ILE A 107 -0.78 -17.15 -3.47
CA ILE A 107 -1.92 -17.54 -2.64
C ILE A 107 -1.42 -18.52 -1.56
N SER A 108 -2.02 -18.52 -0.37
CA SER A 108 -1.71 -19.47 0.73
C SER A 108 -2.06 -20.92 0.34
N ARG A 109 -1.84 -21.87 1.26
CA ARG A 109 -2.01 -23.32 1.05
C ARG A 109 -3.40 -23.74 0.53
N ASP A 110 -4.39 -22.88 0.71
CA ASP A 110 -5.78 -23.10 0.29
C ASP A 110 -5.97 -22.79 -1.20
N GLY A 111 -4.98 -22.15 -1.83
CA GLY A 111 -4.83 -22.02 -3.29
C GLY A 111 -5.84 -21.12 -4.00
N ILE A 112 -6.80 -20.53 -3.29
CA ILE A 112 -7.91 -19.82 -3.93
C ILE A 112 -7.77 -18.30 -3.82
N LEU A 113 -7.63 -17.64 -4.97
CA LEU A 113 -7.76 -16.19 -5.12
C LEU A 113 -9.22 -15.86 -5.40
N HIS A 114 -9.97 -15.43 -4.38
CA HIS A 114 -11.35 -15.00 -4.55
C HIS A 114 -11.41 -13.56 -5.09
N MET A 115 -11.58 -13.43 -6.41
CA MET A 115 -11.85 -12.14 -7.06
C MET A 115 -13.35 -11.99 -7.28
N ARG A 116 -14.04 -11.27 -6.40
CA ARG A 116 -15.47 -10.97 -6.54
C ARG A 116 -15.66 -9.61 -7.22
N GLY A 117 -16.36 -9.58 -8.35
CA GLY A 117 -16.62 -8.36 -9.12
C GLY A 117 -16.25 -8.49 -10.59
N ARG A 118 -16.38 -7.39 -11.37
CA ARG A 118 -15.92 -7.34 -12.76
C ARG A 118 -14.39 -7.19 -12.80
N LEU A 119 -13.69 -8.32 -12.79
CA LEU A 119 -12.26 -8.37 -13.02
C LEU A 119 -11.97 -8.07 -14.50
N ARG A 120 -11.07 -7.12 -14.76
CA ARG A 120 -10.49 -6.88 -16.09
C ARG A 120 -8.98 -7.09 -15.98
N LEU A 121 -8.46 -8.08 -16.69
CA LEU A 121 -7.03 -8.32 -16.84
C LEU A 121 -6.64 -7.99 -18.28
N GLY A 122 -5.79 -6.99 -18.49
CA GLY A 122 -5.30 -6.60 -19.81
C GLY A 122 -4.58 -5.24 -19.78
N ASP A 123 -3.58 -5.05 -20.66
CA ASP A 123 -2.78 -3.81 -20.72
C ASP A 123 -3.33 -2.75 -21.71
N GLY A 124 -4.40 -3.06 -22.42
CA GLY A 124 -4.90 -2.22 -23.50
C GLY A 124 -6.37 -2.46 -23.77
N ALA A 125 -7.08 -1.39 -24.10
CA ALA A 125 -8.50 -1.36 -24.41
C ALA A 125 -8.83 -2.00 -25.77
N THR A 126 -8.43 -3.25 -25.97
CA THR A 126 -8.93 -4.12 -27.04
C THR A 126 -9.42 -5.40 -26.40
N SER A 127 -10.55 -5.30 -25.71
CA SER A 127 -11.35 -6.49 -25.44
C SER A 127 -11.58 -7.17 -26.78
N LEU A 128 -11.23 -8.45 -26.90
CA LEU A 128 -11.76 -9.30 -27.95
C LEU A 128 -13.27 -8.99 -28.04
N PRO A 129 -13.83 -8.68 -29.22
CA PRO A 129 -15.22 -8.28 -29.34
C PRO A 129 -16.07 -9.42 -28.78
N MET A 130 -16.52 -9.25 -27.53
CA MET A 130 -17.33 -10.25 -26.86
C MET A 130 -18.70 -10.17 -27.49
N SER A 131 -19.01 -11.17 -28.31
CA SER A 131 -20.33 -11.30 -28.91
C SER A 131 -21.39 -11.33 -27.82
N THR A 132 -22.38 -10.43 -27.89
CA THR A 132 -23.54 -10.38 -26.99
C THR A 132 -24.54 -11.50 -27.26
N SER A 133 -24.15 -12.50 -28.04
CA SER A 133 -24.99 -13.61 -28.49
C SER A 133 -25.26 -14.66 -27.41
N PRO A 134 -26.44 -15.31 -27.46
CA PRO A 134 -27.36 -15.32 -28.60
C PRO A 134 -28.36 -14.18 -28.53
N SER A 135 -28.23 -13.25 -29.47
CA SER A 135 -29.27 -12.28 -29.80
C SER A 135 -29.89 -12.70 -31.12
N LEU A 136 -31.20 -12.55 -31.27
CA LEU A 136 -31.88 -12.78 -32.56
C LEU A 136 -31.36 -11.85 -33.68
N SER A 137 -30.57 -10.83 -33.34
CA SER A 137 -29.93 -9.89 -34.26
C SER A 137 -28.57 -10.35 -34.79
N ALA A 138 -28.04 -11.48 -34.33
CA ALA A 138 -26.77 -12.01 -34.83
C ALA A 138 -26.96 -12.57 -36.26
N SER A 139 -26.05 -12.23 -37.17
CA SER A 139 -26.06 -12.75 -38.55
C SER A 139 -26.11 -14.28 -38.56
N LEU A 140 -27.05 -14.85 -39.33
CA LEU A 140 -27.22 -16.29 -39.49
C LEU A 140 -25.98 -16.97 -40.10
N ASP A 141 -25.24 -16.24 -40.91
CA ASP A 141 -24.00 -16.71 -41.56
C ASP A 141 -22.74 -16.41 -40.73
N GLY A 142 -22.91 -15.76 -39.57
CA GLY A 142 -21.82 -15.44 -38.67
C GLY A 142 -21.30 -16.67 -37.93
N MET A 143 -19.99 -16.71 -37.72
CA MET A 143 -19.33 -17.70 -36.87
C MET A 143 -18.78 -17.02 -35.62
N ARG A 144 -18.82 -17.71 -34.48
CA ARG A 144 -18.20 -17.23 -33.24
C ARG A 144 -17.25 -18.28 -32.67
N LEU A 145 -16.18 -17.78 -32.08
CA LEU A 145 -15.15 -18.57 -31.42
C LEU A 145 -15.48 -18.72 -29.93
N CYS A 146 -15.62 -19.95 -29.46
CA CYS A 146 -15.86 -20.29 -28.06
C CYS A 146 -14.61 -20.95 -27.47
N ALA A 147 -14.39 -20.74 -26.18
CA ALA A 147 -13.30 -21.35 -25.42
C ALA A 147 -13.86 -22.25 -24.30
N CYS A 148 -13.21 -23.39 -24.06
CA CYS A 148 -13.55 -24.28 -22.95
C CYS A 148 -13.22 -23.59 -21.61
N ALA A 149 -14.18 -23.57 -20.68
CA ALA A 149 -14.05 -22.81 -19.42
C ALA A 149 -13.17 -23.49 -18.37
N GLN A 150 -13.04 -24.82 -18.42
CA GLN A 150 -12.48 -25.59 -17.30
C GLN A 150 -11.17 -26.31 -17.63
N PHE A 151 -10.99 -26.84 -18.84
CA PHE A 151 -9.80 -27.64 -19.18
C PHE A 151 -9.38 -27.45 -20.63
N HIS A 152 -8.10 -27.11 -20.81
CA HIS A 152 -7.38 -26.91 -22.07
C HIS A 152 -7.77 -25.68 -22.90
N HIS A 153 -6.75 -25.06 -23.50
CA HIS A 153 -6.79 -23.93 -24.46
C HIS A 153 -7.45 -24.30 -25.80
N LYS A 154 -8.46 -25.18 -25.76
CA LYS A 154 -9.20 -25.66 -26.91
C LYS A 154 -10.24 -24.62 -27.30
N LEU A 155 -10.21 -24.26 -28.58
CA LEU A 155 -11.13 -23.33 -29.20
C LEU A 155 -12.02 -24.08 -30.17
N PHE A 156 -13.30 -23.73 -30.21
CA PHE A 156 -14.25 -24.30 -31.16
C PHE A 156 -15.15 -23.23 -31.73
N ILE A 157 -15.65 -23.47 -32.94
CA ILE A 157 -16.48 -22.52 -33.68
C ILE A 157 -17.92 -23.02 -33.71
N VAL A 158 -18.85 -22.09 -33.57
CA VAL A 158 -20.29 -22.33 -33.58
C VAL A 158 -20.98 -21.19 -34.31
N ALA A 159 -22.19 -21.44 -34.82
CA ALA A 159 -22.99 -20.40 -35.43
C ALA A 159 -23.24 -19.24 -34.46
N ALA A 160 -23.22 -18.01 -34.96
CA ALA A 160 -23.27 -16.77 -34.17
C ALA A 160 -24.59 -16.61 -33.39
N ASN A 161 -25.66 -17.26 -33.83
CA ASN A 161 -26.98 -17.25 -33.19
C ASN A 161 -27.18 -18.38 -32.16
N LYS A 162 -26.24 -19.30 -31.98
CA LYS A 162 -26.34 -20.41 -31.01
C LYS A 162 -25.68 -20.04 -29.67
N HIS A 163 -25.80 -20.89 -28.64
CA HIS A 163 -25.03 -20.80 -27.37
C HIS A 163 -23.72 -21.58 -27.45
N CYS A 164 -22.68 -21.17 -26.70
CA CYS A 164 -21.37 -21.84 -26.74
C CYS A 164 -21.54 -23.21 -26.10
N TYR A 165 -21.80 -24.21 -26.93
CA TYR A 165 -22.11 -25.56 -26.51
C TYR A 165 -21.33 -26.53 -27.39
N THR A 166 -20.61 -27.44 -26.75
CA THR A 166 -19.86 -28.53 -27.36
C THR A 166 -20.00 -29.75 -26.46
N SER A 167 -19.72 -30.95 -26.98
CA SER A 167 -19.79 -32.17 -26.17
C SER A 167 -18.82 -32.07 -24.98
N ASN A 168 -19.23 -32.64 -23.83
CA ASN A 168 -18.37 -32.66 -22.64
C ASN A 168 -17.02 -33.36 -22.90
N THR A 169 -16.97 -34.27 -23.88
CA THR A 169 -15.75 -34.96 -24.32
C THR A 169 -14.77 -34.06 -25.08
N PHE A 170 -15.24 -32.96 -25.68
CA PHE A 170 -14.36 -32.04 -26.42
C PHE A 170 -13.57 -31.14 -25.45
N CYS A 171 -14.25 -30.66 -24.41
CA CYS A 171 -13.68 -29.80 -23.37
C CYS A 171 -13.11 -30.58 -22.15
N SER A 172 -13.15 -31.92 -22.18
CA SER A 172 -12.39 -32.77 -21.26
C SER A 172 -10.93 -32.91 -21.68
#